data_AF-A0A7J4DD59-F1
#
_entry.id   AF-A0A7J4DD59-F1
#
_cell.length_a   1.000
_cell.length_b   1.000
_cell.length_c   1.000
_cell.angle_alpha   90.00
_cell.angle_beta   90.00
_cell.angle_gamma   90.00
#
_symmetry.space_group_name_H-M   'P 1'
#
loop_
_entity.id
_entity.type
_entity.pdbx_description
1 polymer ?
#
loop_
_entity_poly.entity_id
_entity_poly.type
_entity_poly.pdbx_seq_one_letter_code
_entity_poly.pdbx_strand_id
1 'polypeptide(L)'
;AIVMIEDSEETDGLVRISGPARPNYIRRRGENLILDQIALHAGTQMSPAAVSLAATMGHDEIEVVARPRIAVISTGDELVPPGQELSEGEIHESNSYGLASLVERMGGEAVRFDIIHDTIEGLRDALDSAANDCDALITSGGVSMGQWDLVRKLMEEEGTPLFWRLRLSPGGPPIFGTWKGTPLFGLPGNPVSSHVVFIALVAPWMSHCMEAHPELGPKLAEKVKVKLVDSVRGARGKLCMRRIMIKPAGDGLSASVHTHQGSGNIHSMVAHNGLTLLPPDTDAEAGDTIDALWLR
;
A
#
# COMPACT_ATOMS: atom_id res chain seq x y z
N ALA A 1 24.03 40.66 18.39
CA ALA A 1 22.63 40.75 17.91
C ALA A 1 22.65 41.20 16.46
N ILE A 2 21.60 40.97 15.69
CA ILE A 2 21.49 41.44 14.30
C ILE A 2 20.44 42.56 14.25
N VAL A 3 20.70 43.59 13.45
CA VAL A 3 19.71 44.61 13.07
C VAL A 3 19.38 44.35 11.60
N MET A 4 18.10 44.39 11.26
CA MET A 4 17.62 44.22 9.89
C MET A 4 18.09 45.39 9.01
N ILE A 5 18.36 45.14 7.73
CA ILE A 5 18.85 46.21 6.83
C ILE A 5 17.79 47.31 6.68
N GLU A 6 16.51 46.94 6.72
CA GLU A 6 15.35 47.82 6.71
C GLU A 6 15.31 48.79 7.91
N ASP A 7 16.02 48.46 8.99
CA ASP A 7 16.15 49.22 10.24
C ASP A 7 17.49 50.00 10.29
N SER A 8 18.19 50.13 9.16
CA SER A 8 19.49 50.79 9.05
C SER A 8 19.64 51.61 7.77
N GLU A 9 20.52 52.61 7.78
CA GLU A 9 20.83 53.44 6.62
C GLU A 9 22.36 53.62 6.53
N GLU A 10 22.94 53.35 5.37
CA GLU A 10 24.36 53.60 5.10
C GLU A 10 24.55 55.00 4.50
N THR A 11 25.53 55.75 4.99
CA THR A 11 25.91 57.06 4.46
C THR A 11 27.40 57.28 4.71
N ASP A 12 28.15 57.60 3.64
CA ASP A 12 29.60 57.89 3.70
C ASP A 12 30.45 56.82 4.42
N GLY A 13 30.11 55.53 4.23
CA GLY A 13 30.81 54.41 4.86
C GLY A 13 30.49 54.21 6.35
N LEU A 14 29.52 54.95 6.89
CA LEU A 14 28.96 54.77 8.23
C LEU A 14 27.55 54.20 8.12
N VAL A 15 27.16 53.35 9.07
CA VAL A 15 25.79 52.82 9.16
C VAL A 15 25.08 53.42 10.37
N ARG A 16 23.97 54.11 10.12
CA ARG A 16 23.04 54.57 11.14
C ARG A 16 22.04 53.45 11.43
N ILE A 17 22.01 52.99 12.68
CA ILE A 17 21.07 51.97 13.17
C ILE A 17 19.89 52.67 13.83
N SER A 18 18.67 52.41 13.36
CA SER A 18 17.44 53.05 13.87
C SER A 18 16.44 52.08 14.50
N GLY A 19 16.55 50.77 14.20
CA GLY A 19 15.71 49.73 14.80
C GLY A 19 16.37 48.94 15.93
N PRO A 20 15.62 47.99 16.53
CA PRO A 20 16.09 47.23 17.69
C PRO A 20 17.13 46.17 17.30
N ALA A 21 18.09 45.96 18.19
CA ALA A 21 19.03 44.83 18.09
C ALA A 21 18.32 43.51 18.46
N ARG A 22 18.38 42.51 17.57
CA ARG A 22 17.68 41.21 17.71
C ARG A 22 18.67 40.06 17.94
N PRO A 23 18.87 39.57 19.18
CA PRO A 23 19.78 38.45 19.44
C PRO A 23 19.34 37.13 18.78
N ASN A 24 18.03 36.90 18.67
CA ASN A 24 17.45 35.66 18.14
C ASN A 24 17.60 35.51 16.62
N TYR A 25 18.15 36.51 15.93
CA TYR A 25 18.41 36.46 14.49
C TYR A 25 19.78 35.82 14.19
N ILE A 26 20.60 35.60 15.22
CA ILE A 26 21.87 34.89 15.10
C ILE A 26 21.56 33.40 15.01
N ARG A 27 21.85 32.82 13.85
CA ARG A 27 21.87 31.37 13.66
C ARG A 27 23.10 30.76 14.32
N ARG A 28 22.93 29.88 15.29
CA ARG A 28 24.04 29.26 16.03
C ARG A 28 24.55 28.03 15.29
N ARG A 29 25.86 27.76 15.42
CA ARG A 29 26.45 26.51 14.92
C ARG A 29 25.70 25.33 15.54
N GLY A 30 25.25 24.42 14.69
CA GLY A 30 24.56 23.20 15.11
C GLY A 30 23.12 23.39 15.59
N GLU A 31 22.49 24.54 15.33
CA GLU A 31 21.11 24.79 15.81
C GLU A 31 20.05 23.89 15.16
N ASN A 32 20.31 23.37 13.95
CA ASN A 32 19.40 22.49 13.21
C ASN A 32 19.83 21.02 13.30
N LEU A 33 21.12 20.77 13.05
CA LEU A 33 21.73 19.44 13.08
C LEU A 33 23.14 19.56 13.65
N ILE A 34 23.54 18.60 14.47
CA ILE A 34 24.89 18.51 15.00
C ILE A 34 25.67 17.39 14.30
N LEU A 35 27.01 17.46 14.40
CA LEU A 35 27.88 16.40 13.90
C LEU A 35 27.52 15.06 14.57
N ASP A 36 27.60 13.97 13.82
CA ASP A 36 27.32 12.59 14.24
C ASP A 36 25.85 12.32 14.64
N GLN A 37 24.95 13.28 14.49
CA GLN A 37 23.50 13.03 14.62
C GLN A 37 22.98 12.27 13.39
N ILE A 38 22.25 11.19 13.64
CA ILE A 38 21.49 10.50 12.58
C ILE A 38 20.27 11.38 12.24
N ALA A 39 20.27 11.96 11.05
CA ALA A 39 19.17 12.80 10.56
C ALA A 39 18.19 12.03 9.64
N LEU A 40 18.66 10.95 9.02
CA LEU A 40 17.88 10.03 8.20
C LEU A 40 18.19 8.60 8.64
N HIS A 41 17.15 7.85 9.01
CA HIS A 41 17.29 6.46 9.44
C HIS A 41 17.15 5.50 8.25
N ALA A 42 17.84 4.37 8.31
CA ALA A 42 17.64 3.27 7.36
C ALA A 42 16.15 2.86 7.29
N GLY A 43 15.70 2.46 6.10
CA GLY A 43 14.30 2.13 5.84
C GLY A 43 13.37 3.34 5.66
N THR A 44 13.88 4.58 5.75
CA THR A 44 13.09 5.79 5.47
C THR A 44 12.78 5.89 3.98
N GLN A 45 11.51 6.18 3.64
CA GLN A 45 11.14 6.49 2.27
C GLN A 45 11.76 7.83 1.86
N MET A 46 12.50 7.84 0.75
CA MET A 46 13.15 9.03 0.20
C MET A 46 12.12 9.99 -0.42
N SER A 47 11.42 10.74 0.44
CA SER A 47 10.56 11.84 0.06
C SER A 47 11.37 13.03 -0.49
N PRO A 48 10.75 14.00 -1.18
CA PRO A 48 11.46 15.21 -1.64
C PRO A 48 12.21 15.95 -0.54
N ALA A 49 11.67 15.98 0.68
CA ALA A 49 12.31 16.58 1.85
C ALA A 49 13.51 15.74 2.33
N ALA A 50 13.40 14.41 2.36
CA ALA A 50 14.51 13.53 2.73
C ALA A 50 15.68 13.62 1.73
N VAL A 51 15.37 13.70 0.44
CA VAL A 51 16.39 13.92 -0.62
C VAL A 51 17.09 15.27 -0.42
N SER A 52 16.32 16.33 -0.16
CA SER A 52 16.87 17.67 0.09
C SER A 52 17.74 17.71 1.35
N LEU A 53 17.35 16.97 2.40
CA LEU A 53 18.10 16.86 3.64
C LEU A 53 19.45 16.18 3.40
N ALA A 54 19.47 15.05 2.68
CA ALA A 54 20.72 14.37 2.35
C ALA A 54 21.66 15.26 1.53
N ALA A 55 21.14 15.98 0.52
CA ALA A 55 21.92 16.94 -0.25
C ALA A 55 22.44 18.10 0.63
N THR A 56 21.62 18.61 1.55
CA THR A 56 22.02 19.67 2.51
C THR A 56 23.15 19.21 3.42
N MET A 57 23.18 17.91 3.76
CA MET A 57 24.25 17.28 4.54
C MET A 57 25.50 16.99 3.70
N GLY A 58 25.48 17.26 2.40
CA GLY A 58 26.61 17.10 1.49
C GLY A 58 26.74 15.71 0.87
N HIS A 59 25.70 14.88 0.93
CA HIS A 59 25.67 13.58 0.25
C HIS A 59 25.21 13.77 -1.21
N ASP A 60 26.08 13.45 -2.16
CA ASP A 60 25.79 13.39 -3.59
C ASP A 60 25.11 12.07 -3.98
N GLU A 61 25.47 10.98 -3.31
CA GLU A 61 24.85 9.66 -3.44
C GLU A 61 24.44 9.10 -2.06
N ILE A 62 23.45 8.21 -2.07
CA ILE A 62 22.93 7.54 -0.87
C ILE A 62 22.65 6.07 -1.21
N GLU A 63 23.06 5.18 -0.32
CA GLU A 63 22.72 3.76 -0.42
C GLU A 63 21.22 3.56 -0.14
N VAL A 64 20.54 2.85 -1.04
CA VAL A 64 19.12 2.54 -0.92
C VAL A 64 18.87 1.07 -1.17
N VAL A 65 17.76 0.56 -0.65
CA VAL A 65 17.30 -0.80 -0.93
C VAL A 65 16.90 -0.89 -2.41
N ALA A 66 17.35 -1.95 -3.09
CA ALA A 66 16.96 -2.22 -4.47
C ALA A 66 15.44 -2.47 -4.54
N ARG A 67 14.79 -2.01 -5.62
CA ARG A 67 13.36 -2.21 -5.78
C ARG A 67 13.08 -3.70 -6.01
N PRO A 68 12.26 -4.37 -5.18
CA PRO A 68 11.90 -5.75 -5.44
C PRO A 68 11.07 -5.85 -6.72
N ARG A 69 11.42 -6.78 -7.60
CA ARG A 69 10.68 -7.10 -8.82
C ARG A 69 9.57 -8.07 -8.48
N ILE A 70 8.31 -7.68 -8.66
CA ILE A 70 7.15 -8.49 -8.31
C ILE A 70 6.34 -8.78 -9.56
N ALA A 71 6.22 -10.06 -9.91
CA ALA A 71 5.38 -10.49 -11.01
C ALA A 71 3.90 -10.36 -10.65
N VAL A 72 3.09 -9.86 -11.57
CA VAL A 72 1.63 -9.77 -11.43
C VAL A 72 0.98 -10.52 -12.60
N ILE A 73 0.33 -11.64 -12.27
CA ILE A 73 -0.22 -12.60 -13.22
C ILE A 73 -1.73 -12.72 -12.99
N SER A 74 -2.52 -12.46 -14.03
CA SER A 74 -3.97 -12.70 -13.99
C SER A 74 -4.30 -13.99 -14.74
N THR A 75 -5.25 -14.76 -14.21
CA THR A 75 -5.74 -15.99 -14.82
C THR A 75 -7.26 -16.00 -14.87
N GLY A 76 -7.82 -16.41 -16.01
CA GLY A 76 -9.26 -16.50 -16.22
C GLY A 76 -9.61 -16.43 -17.70
N ASP A 77 -10.41 -17.39 -18.16
CA ASP A 77 -10.89 -17.43 -19.55
C ASP A 77 -11.88 -16.31 -19.86
N GLU A 78 -12.51 -15.72 -18.85
CA GLU A 78 -13.41 -14.57 -18.99
C GLU A 78 -12.69 -13.24 -19.22
N LEU A 79 -11.37 -13.19 -19.02
CA LEU A 79 -10.62 -11.95 -18.94
C LEU A 79 -10.16 -11.47 -20.31
N VAL A 80 -10.49 -10.22 -20.64
CA VAL A 80 -9.94 -9.53 -21.81
C VAL A 80 -9.27 -8.21 -21.44
N PRO A 81 -8.24 -7.76 -22.19
CA PRO A 81 -7.59 -6.48 -21.91
C PRO A 81 -8.56 -5.29 -22.02
N PRO A 82 -8.42 -4.24 -21.19
CA PRO A 82 -9.22 -3.04 -21.31
C PRO A 82 -9.01 -2.37 -22.68
N GLY A 83 -10.11 -1.84 -23.23
CA GLY A 83 -10.13 -1.23 -24.57
C GLY A 83 -10.58 -2.18 -25.69
N GLN A 84 -10.70 -3.47 -25.42
CA GLN A 84 -11.34 -4.42 -26.32
C GLN A 84 -12.86 -4.48 -26.08
N GLU A 85 -13.62 -4.79 -27.14
CA GLU A 85 -15.06 -5.05 -27.01
C GLU A 85 -15.30 -6.36 -26.26
N LEU A 86 -16.32 -6.38 -25.40
CA LEU A 86 -16.68 -7.56 -24.62
C LEU A 86 -17.64 -8.45 -25.42
N SER A 87 -17.32 -9.74 -25.48
CA SER A 87 -18.21 -10.81 -25.88
C SER A 87 -19.04 -11.30 -24.68
N GLU A 88 -19.99 -12.20 -24.95
CA GLU A 88 -20.81 -12.79 -23.90
C GLU A 88 -19.96 -13.56 -22.88
N GLY A 89 -20.08 -13.21 -21.60
CA GLY A 89 -19.35 -13.84 -20.50
C GLY A 89 -17.98 -13.23 -20.21
N GLU A 90 -17.49 -12.31 -21.05
CA GLU A 90 -16.20 -11.65 -20.85
C GLU A 90 -16.32 -10.43 -19.91
N ILE A 91 -15.23 -10.16 -19.21
CA ILE A 91 -15.04 -8.96 -18.38
C ILE A 91 -13.64 -8.39 -18.62
N HIS A 92 -13.49 -7.08 -18.41
CA HIS A 92 -12.17 -6.45 -18.51
C HIS A 92 -11.28 -6.82 -17.33
N GLU A 93 -10.06 -7.24 -17.64
CA GLU A 93 -8.99 -7.46 -16.69
C GLU A 93 -8.61 -6.13 -16.02
N SER A 94 -8.80 -6.05 -14.71
CA SER A 94 -8.58 -4.84 -13.90
C SER A 94 -7.67 -5.04 -12.69
N ASN A 95 -7.50 -6.28 -12.22
CA ASN A 95 -6.75 -6.59 -11.01
C ASN A 95 -5.26 -6.39 -11.20
N SER A 96 -4.68 -6.86 -12.29
CA SER A 96 -3.26 -6.71 -12.62
C SER A 96 -2.84 -5.24 -12.66
N TYR A 97 -3.70 -4.36 -13.18
CA TYR A 97 -3.48 -2.91 -13.18
C TYR A 97 -3.45 -2.34 -11.76
N GLY A 98 -4.45 -2.67 -10.94
CA GLY A 98 -4.52 -2.20 -9.55
C GLY A 98 -3.39 -2.73 -8.68
N LEU A 99 -3.10 -4.03 -8.78
CA LEU A 99 -2.05 -4.71 -8.01
C LEU A 99 -0.66 -4.22 -8.40
N ALA A 100 -0.38 -4.02 -9.70
CA ALA A 100 0.88 -3.42 -10.14
C ALA A 100 1.06 -2.01 -9.57
N SER A 101 0.02 -1.18 -9.61
CA SER A 101 0.07 0.16 -9.02
C SER A 101 0.30 0.14 -7.50
N LEU A 102 -0.26 -0.85 -6.80
CA LEU A 102 -0.03 -1.03 -5.36
C LEU A 102 1.41 -1.47 -5.05
N VAL A 103 2.00 -2.35 -5.87
CA VAL A 103 3.42 -2.72 -5.79
C VAL A 103 4.32 -1.48 -5.96
N GLU A 104 4.05 -0.68 -6.99
CA GLU A 104 4.82 0.55 -7.27
C GLU A 104 4.69 1.58 -6.15
N ARG A 105 3.48 1.76 -5.59
CA ARG A 105 3.26 2.64 -4.42
C ARG A 105 4.00 2.18 -3.18
N MET A 106 4.28 0.89 -3.06
CA MET A 106 5.12 0.33 -1.99
C MET A 106 6.63 0.41 -2.29
N GLY A 107 7.03 0.93 -3.46
CA GLY A 107 8.43 1.08 -3.85
C GLY A 107 9.01 -0.10 -4.62
N GLY A 108 8.19 -1.10 -4.99
CA GLY A 108 8.59 -2.22 -5.84
C GLY A 108 8.54 -1.88 -7.33
N GLU A 109 9.06 -2.78 -8.16
CA GLU A 109 8.90 -2.81 -9.61
C GLU A 109 7.88 -3.88 -9.97
N ALA A 110 6.75 -3.49 -10.58
CA ALA A 110 5.73 -4.43 -11.00
C ALA A 110 6.01 -4.98 -12.40
N VAL A 111 6.19 -6.30 -12.51
CA VAL A 111 6.34 -7.00 -13.79
C VAL A 111 4.99 -7.62 -14.15
N ARG A 112 4.22 -6.93 -14.98
CA ARG A 112 2.90 -7.44 -15.41
C ARG A 112 3.04 -8.43 -16.55
N PHE A 113 2.43 -9.59 -16.38
CA PHE A 113 2.29 -10.59 -17.42
C PHE A 113 1.02 -10.35 -18.23
N ASP A 114 0.98 -10.91 -19.44
CA ASP A 114 -0.25 -11.03 -20.20
C ASP A 114 -1.24 -11.96 -19.48
N ILE A 115 -2.52 -11.86 -19.84
CA ILE A 115 -3.57 -12.70 -19.30
C ILE A 115 -3.27 -14.16 -19.65
N ILE A 116 -3.25 -15.01 -18.63
CA ILE A 116 -3.09 -16.45 -18.82
C ILE A 116 -4.48 -17.09 -18.88
N HIS A 117 -4.80 -17.70 -20.01
CA HIS A 117 -6.00 -18.52 -20.14
C HIS A 117 -5.84 -19.81 -19.31
N ASP A 118 -6.95 -20.33 -18.77
CA ASP A 118 -6.98 -21.33 -17.69
C ASP A 118 -6.53 -22.73 -18.17
N THR A 119 -5.23 -22.84 -18.45
CA THR A 119 -4.53 -24.10 -18.70
C THR A 119 -3.46 -24.30 -17.63
N ILE A 120 -3.36 -25.52 -17.11
CA ILE A 120 -2.37 -25.84 -16.07
C ILE A 120 -0.96 -25.59 -16.60
N GLU A 121 -0.69 -25.99 -17.83
CA GLU A 121 0.60 -25.83 -18.50
C GLU A 121 0.95 -24.35 -18.70
N GLY A 122 0.02 -23.54 -19.21
CA GLY A 122 0.26 -22.11 -19.42
C GLY A 122 0.52 -21.36 -18.10
N LEU A 123 -0.25 -21.67 -17.05
CA LEU A 123 -0.02 -21.09 -15.73
C LEU A 123 1.29 -21.57 -15.11
N ARG A 124 1.64 -22.85 -15.24
CA ARG A 124 2.93 -23.40 -14.78
C ARG A 124 4.11 -22.69 -15.45
N ASP A 125 4.06 -22.55 -16.78
CA ASP A 125 5.12 -21.90 -17.55
C ASP A 125 5.26 -20.41 -17.16
N ALA A 126 4.15 -19.71 -16.94
CA ALA A 126 4.15 -18.32 -16.48
C ALA A 126 4.75 -18.20 -15.07
N LEU A 127 4.36 -19.07 -14.13
CA LEU A 127 4.91 -19.09 -12.78
C LEU A 127 6.41 -19.43 -12.78
N ASP A 128 6.84 -20.36 -13.62
CA ASP A 128 8.23 -20.75 -13.79
C ASP A 128 9.09 -19.61 -14.34
N SER A 129 8.63 -18.97 -15.42
CA SER A 129 9.30 -17.81 -15.98
C SER A 129 9.40 -16.68 -14.95
N ALA A 130 8.31 -16.40 -14.25
CA ALA A 130 8.28 -15.33 -13.27
C ALA A 130 9.18 -15.62 -12.05
N ALA A 131 9.23 -16.87 -11.58
CA ALA A 131 10.07 -17.26 -10.45
C ALA A 131 11.58 -17.12 -10.73
N ASN A 132 11.99 -17.20 -12.00
CA ASN A 132 13.39 -17.01 -12.40
C ASN A 132 13.81 -15.53 -12.43
N ASP A 133 12.88 -14.62 -12.73
CA ASP A 133 13.19 -13.21 -13.04
C ASP A 133 12.64 -12.19 -12.01
N CYS A 134 11.90 -12.66 -11.00
CA CYS A 134 11.23 -11.82 -10.00
C CYS A 134 11.47 -12.34 -8.57
N ASP A 135 11.45 -11.43 -7.61
CA ASP A 135 11.65 -11.70 -6.19
C ASP A 135 10.39 -12.25 -5.50
N ALA A 136 9.21 -11.98 -6.08
CA ALA A 136 7.93 -12.54 -5.64
C ALA A 136 6.88 -12.53 -6.75
N LEU A 137 5.85 -13.35 -6.55
CA LEU A 137 4.77 -13.58 -7.49
C LEU A 137 3.43 -13.21 -6.84
N ILE A 138 2.59 -12.49 -7.59
CA ILE A 138 1.21 -12.19 -7.22
C ILE A 138 0.33 -12.73 -8.33
N THR A 139 -0.55 -13.67 -8.01
CA THR A 139 -1.61 -14.10 -8.93
C THR A 139 -2.94 -13.47 -8.53
N SER A 140 -3.81 -13.21 -9.50
CA SER A 140 -5.19 -12.80 -9.25
C SER A 140 -6.17 -13.68 -10.03
N GLY A 141 -7.10 -14.32 -9.32
CA GLY A 141 -7.95 -15.36 -9.89
C GLY A 141 -7.47 -16.78 -9.54
N GLY A 142 -8.25 -17.80 -9.84
CA GLY A 142 -7.83 -19.22 -9.72
C GLY A 142 -7.50 -19.76 -8.32
N VAL A 143 -7.94 -19.11 -7.23
CA VAL A 143 -7.63 -19.48 -5.82
C VAL A 143 -8.85 -19.76 -4.93
N SER A 144 -10.03 -19.93 -5.51
CA SER A 144 -11.32 -20.08 -4.84
C SER A 144 -11.59 -21.51 -4.27
N MET A 145 -12.82 -22.02 -4.42
CA MET A 145 -13.27 -23.38 -4.10
C MET A 145 -13.67 -24.22 -5.33
N GLY A 146 -13.55 -23.68 -6.53
CA GLY A 146 -13.97 -24.32 -7.78
C GLY A 146 -12.98 -25.37 -8.29
N GLN A 147 -13.47 -26.26 -9.13
CA GLN A 147 -12.66 -27.27 -9.83
C GLN A 147 -11.61 -26.66 -10.78
N TRP A 148 -11.79 -25.38 -11.12
CA TRP A 148 -10.95 -24.60 -12.04
C TRP A 148 -9.96 -23.69 -11.32
N ASP A 149 -9.73 -23.88 -10.02
CA ASP A 149 -8.74 -23.10 -9.27
C ASP A 149 -7.32 -23.62 -9.52
N LEU A 150 -6.80 -23.31 -10.71
CA LEU A 150 -5.53 -23.83 -11.21
C LEU A 150 -4.33 -23.38 -10.37
N VAL A 151 -4.34 -22.14 -9.86
CA VAL A 151 -3.27 -21.63 -8.97
C VAL A 151 -3.19 -22.48 -7.71
N ARG A 152 -4.34 -22.76 -7.08
CA ARG A 152 -4.39 -23.61 -5.88
C ARG A 152 -3.90 -25.01 -6.20
N LYS A 153 -4.38 -25.61 -7.29
CA LYS A 153 -4.01 -26.96 -7.70
C LYS A 153 -2.49 -27.07 -7.91
N LEU A 154 -1.91 -26.16 -8.70
CA LEU A 154 -0.46 -26.11 -8.92
C LEU A 154 0.30 -25.93 -7.60
N MET A 155 -0.14 -25.01 -6.74
CA MET A 155 0.50 -24.80 -5.43
C MET A 155 0.45 -26.04 -4.53
N GLU A 156 -0.61 -26.85 -4.58
CA GLU A 156 -0.74 -28.11 -3.83
C GLU A 156 0.08 -29.26 -4.44
N GLU A 157 0.20 -29.32 -5.76
CA GLU A 157 0.87 -30.41 -6.49
C GLU A 157 2.38 -30.20 -6.64
N GLU A 158 2.81 -28.95 -6.86
CA GLU A 158 4.18 -28.60 -7.29
C GLU A 158 4.80 -27.46 -6.46
N GLY A 159 3.98 -26.67 -5.76
CA GLY A 159 4.42 -25.59 -4.88
C GLY A 159 4.68 -26.04 -3.43
N THR A 160 4.92 -25.06 -2.56
CA THR A 160 4.97 -25.26 -1.10
C THR A 160 3.99 -24.29 -0.44
N PRO A 161 2.74 -24.70 -0.18
CA PRO A 161 1.76 -23.84 0.46
C PRO A 161 2.09 -23.67 1.94
N LEU A 162 2.07 -22.43 2.42
CA LEU A 162 2.31 -22.08 3.83
C LEU A 162 1.00 -21.85 4.57
N PHE A 163 0.05 -21.13 3.96
CA PHE A 163 -1.29 -21.04 4.52
C PHE A 163 -2.38 -20.84 3.47
N TRP A 164 -3.54 -21.40 3.82
CA TRP A 164 -4.85 -21.20 3.21
C TRP A 164 -5.86 -21.70 4.26
N ARG A 165 -6.83 -20.94 4.76
CA ARG A 165 -7.37 -19.64 4.34
C ARG A 165 -7.23 -18.58 5.42
N LEU A 166 -7.28 -17.31 5.02
CA LEU A 166 -7.39 -16.19 5.96
C LEU A 166 -8.86 -15.95 6.39
N ARG A 167 -9.05 -15.68 7.68
CA ARG A 167 -10.34 -15.29 8.25
C ARG A 167 -10.60 -13.80 8.02
N LEU A 168 -10.74 -13.42 6.75
CA LEU A 168 -10.89 -12.04 6.29
C LEU A 168 -12.15 -11.84 5.42
N SER A 169 -12.78 -10.68 5.52
CA SER A 169 -13.92 -10.29 4.70
C SER A 169 -13.85 -8.81 4.29
N PRO A 170 -13.80 -8.48 2.98
CA PRO A 170 -13.66 -9.39 1.84
C PRO A 170 -12.25 -10.01 1.76
N GLY A 171 -12.05 -11.01 0.90
CA GLY A 171 -10.73 -11.62 0.70
C GLY A 171 -10.44 -12.90 1.48
N GLY A 172 -11.43 -13.78 1.61
CA GLY A 172 -11.34 -14.99 2.44
C GLY A 172 -10.40 -16.12 1.94
N PRO A 173 -10.12 -16.34 0.64
CA PRO A 173 -9.33 -17.50 0.24
C PRO A 173 -7.95 -17.17 -0.38
N PRO A 174 -7.13 -16.24 0.13
CA PRO A 174 -5.79 -16.12 -0.40
C PRO A 174 -4.98 -17.36 -0.04
N ILE A 175 -4.16 -17.79 -0.99
CA ILE A 175 -3.12 -18.80 -0.78
C ILE A 175 -1.78 -18.07 -0.68
N PHE A 176 -0.96 -18.48 0.26
CA PHE A 176 0.43 -18.02 0.35
C PHE A 176 1.33 -19.23 0.46
N GLY A 177 2.47 -19.16 -0.21
CA GLY A 177 3.49 -20.19 -0.18
C GLY A 177 4.70 -19.79 -1.00
N THR A 178 5.45 -20.77 -1.46
CA THR A 178 6.53 -20.57 -2.42
C THR A 178 6.32 -21.43 -3.67
N TRP A 179 6.70 -20.87 -4.81
CA TRP A 179 6.82 -21.57 -6.08
C TRP A 179 8.29 -21.65 -6.45
N LYS A 180 8.87 -22.85 -6.45
CA LYS A 180 10.31 -23.07 -6.69
C LYS A 180 11.24 -22.21 -5.82
N GLY A 181 10.82 -21.91 -4.58
CA GLY A 181 11.56 -21.08 -3.63
C GLY A 181 11.18 -19.59 -3.66
N THR A 182 10.49 -19.12 -4.71
CA THR A 182 10.04 -17.73 -4.84
C THR A 182 8.69 -17.53 -4.14
N PRO A 183 8.52 -16.54 -3.25
CA PRO A 183 7.24 -16.25 -2.60
C PRO A 183 6.10 -16.05 -3.60
N LEU A 184 4.97 -16.71 -3.38
CA LEU A 184 3.75 -16.60 -4.19
C LEU A 184 2.56 -16.23 -3.32
N PHE A 185 1.90 -15.14 -3.70
CA PHE A 185 0.63 -14.69 -3.14
C PHE A 185 -0.48 -14.90 -4.17
N GLY A 186 -1.38 -15.82 -3.90
CA GLY A 186 -2.56 -16.02 -4.72
C GLY A 186 -3.76 -15.25 -4.18
N LEU A 187 -4.10 -14.16 -4.86
CA LEU A 187 -5.14 -13.23 -4.43
C LEU A 187 -6.48 -13.57 -5.09
N PRO A 188 -7.61 -13.30 -4.42
CA PRO A 188 -8.93 -13.56 -4.98
C PRO A 188 -9.19 -12.74 -6.26
N GLY A 189 -9.93 -13.31 -7.22
CA GLY A 189 -10.27 -12.63 -8.49
C GLY A 189 -11.23 -11.45 -8.34
N ASN A 190 -11.95 -11.34 -7.23
CA ASN A 190 -12.83 -10.19 -7.00
C ASN A 190 -11.99 -8.92 -6.69
N PRO A 191 -12.16 -7.81 -7.44
CA PRO A 191 -11.23 -6.67 -7.33
C PRO A 191 -11.11 -6.01 -5.96
N VAL A 192 -12.19 -5.90 -5.19
CA VAL A 192 -12.07 -5.36 -3.82
C VAL A 192 -11.30 -6.33 -2.93
N SER A 193 -11.54 -7.64 -3.10
CA SER A 193 -10.86 -8.66 -2.31
C SER A 193 -9.36 -8.66 -2.57
N SER A 194 -8.92 -8.54 -3.83
CA SER A 194 -7.50 -8.48 -4.18
C SER A 194 -6.81 -7.27 -3.54
N HIS A 195 -7.42 -6.08 -3.61
CA HIS A 195 -6.88 -4.87 -2.98
C HIS A 195 -6.81 -4.99 -1.45
N VAL A 196 -7.88 -5.49 -0.82
CA VAL A 196 -7.93 -5.66 0.64
C VAL A 196 -6.88 -6.67 1.10
N VAL A 197 -6.71 -7.79 0.40
CA VAL A 197 -5.67 -8.79 0.73
C VAL A 197 -4.28 -8.20 0.50
N PHE A 198 -4.06 -7.44 -0.58
CA PHE A 198 -2.78 -6.78 -0.81
C PHE A 198 -2.41 -5.86 0.36
N ILE A 199 -3.33 -4.97 0.76
CA ILE A 199 -3.12 -4.02 1.86
C ILE A 199 -2.90 -4.76 3.19
N ALA A 200 -3.64 -5.84 3.45
CA ALA A 200 -3.58 -6.55 4.73
C ALA A 200 -2.39 -7.51 4.85
N LEU A 201 -1.84 -8.02 3.74
CA LEU A 201 -0.84 -9.09 3.75
C LEU A 201 0.41 -8.74 2.94
N VAL A 202 0.24 -8.40 1.65
CA VAL A 202 1.36 -8.21 0.73
C VAL A 202 2.15 -6.95 1.08
N ALA A 203 1.46 -5.83 1.37
CA ALA A 203 2.12 -4.58 1.72
C ALA A 203 2.95 -4.70 3.02
N PRO A 204 2.43 -5.24 4.15
CA PRO A 204 3.24 -5.50 5.34
C PRO A 204 4.43 -6.45 5.07
N TRP A 205 4.24 -7.48 4.23
CA TRP A 205 5.32 -8.38 3.84
C TRP A 205 6.41 -7.64 3.06
N MET A 206 6.05 -6.81 2.06
CA MET A 206 6.99 -5.98 1.32
C MET A 206 7.75 -5.02 2.25
N SER A 207 7.05 -4.31 3.15
CA SER A 207 7.67 -3.42 4.14
C SER A 207 8.69 -4.16 5.00
N HIS A 208 8.38 -5.39 5.43
CA HIS A 208 9.30 -6.20 6.20
C HIS A 208 10.54 -6.61 5.39
N CYS A 209 10.35 -7.10 4.17
CA CYS A 209 11.45 -7.53 3.29
C CYS A 209 12.38 -6.37 2.89
N MET A 210 11.86 -5.16 2.76
CA MET A 210 12.65 -3.96 2.47
C MET A 210 13.20 -3.26 3.73
N GLU A 211 13.03 -3.87 4.91
CA GLU A 211 13.43 -3.28 6.21
C GLU A 211 12.90 -1.85 6.40
N ALA A 212 11.68 -1.60 5.94
CA ALA A 212 11.07 -0.28 5.96
C ALA A 212 10.93 0.25 7.41
N HIS A 213 11.26 1.53 7.60
CA HIS A 213 11.10 2.17 8.89
C HIS A 213 9.61 2.19 9.27
N PRO A 214 9.21 1.76 10.49
CA PRO A 214 7.79 1.61 10.86
C PRO A 214 6.94 2.87 10.66
N GLU A 215 7.54 4.04 10.86
CA GLU A 215 6.83 5.33 10.77
C GLU A 215 7.11 6.11 9.47
N LEU A 216 8.29 5.90 8.88
CA LEU A 216 8.86 6.74 7.83
C LEU A 216 9.05 6.01 6.50
N GLY A 217 8.84 4.69 6.49
CA GLY A 217 8.87 3.87 5.30
C GLY A 217 7.59 3.99 4.46
N PRO A 218 7.57 3.36 3.27
CA PRO A 218 6.38 3.31 2.43
C PRO A 218 5.24 2.58 3.14
N LYS A 219 4.05 3.17 3.08
CA LYS A 219 2.82 2.64 3.66
C LYS A 219 1.61 3.02 2.82
N LEU A 220 0.69 2.08 2.65
CA LEU A 220 -0.59 2.31 1.97
C LEU A 220 -1.70 2.79 2.92
N ALA A 221 -1.52 2.59 4.23
CA ALA A 221 -2.54 2.91 5.21
C ALA A 221 -1.98 3.21 6.59
N GLU A 222 -2.73 4.01 7.35
CA GLU A 222 -2.47 4.30 8.76
C GLU A 222 -3.56 3.69 9.64
N LYS A 223 -3.18 3.12 10.78
CA LYS A 223 -4.18 2.68 11.75
C LYS A 223 -4.71 3.89 12.53
N VAL A 224 -6.03 4.09 12.52
CA VAL A 224 -6.71 5.20 13.20
C VAL A 224 -7.95 4.73 13.96
N LYS A 225 -8.43 5.58 14.87
CA LYS A 225 -9.76 5.43 15.48
C LYS A 225 -10.74 6.38 14.82
N VAL A 226 -11.92 5.87 14.45
CA VAL A 226 -12.97 6.64 13.78
C VAL A 226 -14.31 6.42 14.45
N LYS A 227 -15.11 7.48 14.55
CA LYS A 227 -16.50 7.40 15.01
C LYS A 227 -17.44 7.13 13.83
N LEU A 228 -18.20 6.04 13.88
CA LEU A 228 -19.11 5.67 12.81
C LEU A 228 -20.32 6.60 12.74
N VAL A 229 -20.68 6.99 11.52
CA VAL A 229 -21.92 7.70 11.19
C VAL A 229 -23.03 6.70 10.83
N ASP A 230 -22.65 5.61 10.15
CA ASP A 230 -23.56 4.54 9.73
C ASP A 230 -23.18 3.23 10.42
N SER A 231 -24.17 2.40 10.76
CA SER A 231 -23.91 1.05 11.28
C SER A 231 -23.24 0.17 10.21
N VAL A 232 -22.27 -0.65 10.63
CA VAL A 232 -21.48 -1.52 9.75
C VAL A 232 -21.57 -2.96 10.24
N ARG A 233 -22.03 -3.85 9.36
CA ARG A 233 -22.08 -5.28 9.66
C ARG A 233 -20.71 -5.94 9.57
N GLY A 234 -20.40 -6.71 10.61
CA GLY A 234 -19.27 -7.62 10.69
C GLY A 234 -19.41 -8.83 9.77
N ALA A 235 -18.65 -9.86 10.09
CA ALA A 235 -18.69 -11.13 9.41
C ALA A 235 -18.42 -12.28 10.38
N ARG A 236 -19.14 -13.39 10.20
CA ARG A 236 -19.02 -14.54 11.09
C ARG A 236 -17.60 -15.13 11.05
N GLY A 237 -16.93 -15.20 12.19
CA GLY A 237 -15.59 -15.76 12.34
C GLY A 237 -14.48 -15.07 11.52
N LYS A 238 -14.70 -13.83 11.02
CA LYS A 238 -13.77 -13.13 10.12
C LYS A 238 -13.55 -11.68 10.53
N LEU A 239 -12.31 -11.21 10.46
CA LEU A 239 -11.98 -9.79 10.49
C LEU A 239 -12.66 -9.08 9.31
N CYS A 240 -13.42 -8.03 9.58
CA CYS A 240 -14.20 -7.33 8.57
C CYS A 240 -13.53 -6.01 8.18
N MET A 241 -13.14 -5.90 6.91
CA MET A 241 -12.53 -4.74 6.28
C MET A 241 -13.49 -4.11 5.27
N ARG A 242 -14.58 -3.53 5.78
CA ARG A 242 -15.58 -2.79 4.99
C ARG A 242 -15.01 -1.44 4.57
N ARG A 243 -15.37 -0.98 3.38
CA ARG A 243 -14.91 0.30 2.86
C ARG A 243 -15.70 1.42 3.51
N ILE A 244 -14.99 2.38 4.09
CA ILE A 244 -15.51 3.52 4.83
C ILE A 244 -14.84 4.82 4.38
N MET A 245 -15.60 5.91 4.38
CA MET A 245 -15.15 7.25 4.03
C MET A 245 -14.82 7.97 5.32
N ILE A 246 -13.54 8.09 5.60
CA ILE A 246 -12.96 8.76 6.76
C ILE A 246 -12.83 10.25 6.46
N LYS A 247 -13.40 11.08 7.33
CA LYS A 247 -13.33 12.55 7.26
C LYS A 247 -13.02 13.16 8.63
N PRO A 248 -12.37 14.32 8.69
CA PRO A 248 -12.31 15.11 9.92
C PRO A 248 -13.71 15.48 10.40
N ALA A 249 -13.95 15.36 11.71
CA ALA A 249 -15.20 15.76 12.35
C ALA A 249 -14.94 16.23 13.78
N GLY A 250 -15.10 17.54 14.01
CA GLY A 250 -14.81 18.15 15.32
C GLY A 250 -13.33 17.99 15.68
N ASP A 251 -13.06 17.37 16.82
CA ASP A 251 -11.73 17.06 17.36
C ASP A 251 -11.19 15.69 16.93
N GLY A 252 -11.94 14.93 16.11
CA GLY A 252 -11.56 13.58 15.71
C GLY A 252 -11.87 13.25 14.25
N LEU A 253 -12.00 11.96 13.98
CA LEU A 253 -12.35 11.42 12.67
C LEU A 253 -13.72 10.74 12.73
N SER A 254 -14.54 10.96 11.71
CA SER A 254 -15.76 10.20 11.48
C SER A 254 -15.62 9.30 10.25
N ALA A 255 -16.44 8.25 10.19
CA ALA A 255 -16.45 7.30 9.10
C ALA A 255 -17.88 6.95 8.68
N SER A 256 -18.13 6.93 7.38
CA SER A 256 -19.45 6.65 6.79
C SER A 256 -19.36 5.64 5.63
N VAL A 257 -20.46 4.99 5.31
CA VAL A 257 -20.57 4.04 4.20
C VAL A 257 -21.54 4.57 3.16
N HIS A 258 -21.07 4.73 1.93
CA HIS A 258 -21.86 5.38 0.87
C HIS A 258 -22.08 4.53 -0.38
N THR A 259 -21.51 3.31 -0.44
CA THR A 259 -21.70 2.40 -1.57
C THR A 259 -21.91 0.96 -1.14
N HIS A 260 -22.44 0.15 -2.06
CA HIS A 260 -22.61 -1.28 -1.87
C HIS A 260 -21.28 -2.00 -1.58
N GLN A 261 -21.29 -2.83 -0.54
CA GLN A 261 -20.09 -3.47 0.04
C GLN A 261 -19.71 -4.82 -0.61
N GLY A 262 -20.30 -5.19 -1.75
CA GLY A 262 -19.95 -6.38 -2.52
C GLY A 262 -18.48 -6.39 -2.93
N SER A 263 -17.84 -7.57 -2.99
CA SER A 263 -16.41 -7.71 -3.25
C SER A 263 -16.02 -7.52 -4.72
N GLY A 264 -16.96 -7.63 -5.66
CA GLY A 264 -16.75 -7.29 -7.06
C GLY A 264 -16.80 -5.79 -7.37
N ASN A 265 -17.31 -4.97 -6.43
CA ASN A 265 -17.59 -3.56 -6.68
C ASN A 265 -16.35 -2.68 -6.46
N ILE A 266 -15.42 -2.63 -7.41
CA ILE A 266 -14.18 -1.85 -7.29
C ILE A 266 -14.42 -0.35 -7.06
N HIS A 267 -15.53 0.21 -7.57
CA HIS A 267 -15.92 1.60 -7.33
C HIS A 267 -15.99 1.94 -5.83
N SER A 268 -16.32 0.96 -4.97
CA SER A 268 -16.31 1.18 -3.52
C SER A 268 -14.93 1.50 -2.94
N MET A 269 -13.84 1.05 -3.56
CA MET A 269 -12.47 1.41 -3.16
C MET A 269 -12.11 2.84 -3.57
N VAL A 270 -12.76 3.38 -4.61
CA VAL A 270 -12.59 4.78 -5.06
C VAL A 270 -13.48 5.73 -4.25
N ALA A 271 -14.72 5.31 -3.96
CA ALA A 271 -15.69 6.11 -3.24
C ALA A 271 -15.40 6.23 -1.73
N HIS A 272 -14.37 5.55 -1.23
CA HIS A 272 -13.98 5.49 0.18
C HIS A 272 -12.46 5.63 0.30
N ASN A 273 -11.95 5.94 1.48
CA ASN A 273 -10.53 6.11 1.74
C ASN A 273 -10.09 5.33 3.00
N GLY A 274 -10.88 4.35 3.43
CA GLY A 274 -10.58 3.59 4.63
C GLY A 274 -11.20 2.21 4.64
N LEU A 275 -10.65 1.34 5.49
CA LEU A 275 -11.13 -0.01 5.75
C LEU A 275 -11.39 -0.16 7.25
N THR A 276 -12.52 -0.73 7.63
CA THR A 276 -12.78 -1.07 9.04
C THR A 276 -11.82 -2.14 9.54
N LEU A 277 -11.62 -2.23 10.85
CA LEU A 277 -10.98 -3.38 11.50
C LEU A 277 -11.94 -3.99 12.53
N LEU A 278 -13.13 -4.41 12.07
CA LEU A 278 -14.12 -5.01 12.97
C LEU A 278 -13.72 -6.44 13.31
N PRO A 279 -13.62 -6.80 14.60
CA PRO A 279 -13.33 -8.16 15.03
C PRO A 279 -14.34 -9.18 14.47
N PRO A 280 -13.97 -10.47 14.44
CA PRO A 280 -14.90 -11.56 14.14
C PRO A 280 -16.20 -11.45 14.94
N ASP A 281 -17.32 -11.77 14.29
CA ASP A 281 -18.64 -11.86 14.94
C ASP A 281 -19.10 -10.55 15.61
N THR A 282 -18.54 -9.41 15.21
CA THR A 282 -18.82 -8.09 15.79
C THR A 282 -19.41 -7.15 14.73
N ASP A 283 -20.64 -6.73 14.96
CA ASP A 283 -21.25 -5.58 14.28
C ASP A 283 -20.88 -4.29 15.02
N ALA A 284 -20.92 -3.16 14.33
CA ALA A 284 -20.72 -1.84 14.93
C ALA A 284 -21.89 -0.92 14.56
N GLU A 285 -22.38 -0.16 15.53
CA GLU A 285 -23.52 0.72 15.35
C GLU A 285 -23.08 2.18 15.10
N ALA A 286 -24.00 2.97 14.56
CA ALA A 286 -23.78 4.41 14.45
C ALA A 286 -23.45 5.03 15.83
N GLY A 287 -22.38 5.81 15.89
CA GLY A 287 -21.85 6.41 17.10
C GLY A 287 -20.69 5.65 17.75
N ASP A 288 -20.48 4.37 17.41
CA ASP A 288 -19.38 3.59 17.94
C ASP A 288 -18.02 4.11 17.43
N THR A 289 -16.99 3.96 18.27
CA THR A 289 -15.60 4.25 17.87
C THR A 289 -14.88 2.94 17.60
N ILE A 290 -14.40 2.76 16.36
CA ILE A 290 -13.73 1.54 15.93
C ILE A 290 -12.31 1.83 15.46
N ASP A 291 -11.47 0.79 15.44
CA ASP A 291 -10.20 0.83 14.71
C ASP A 291 -10.47 0.72 13.20
N ALA A 292 -9.70 1.45 12.41
CA ALA A 292 -9.74 1.44 10.96
C ALA A 292 -8.34 1.63 10.36
N LEU A 293 -8.20 1.26 9.10
CA LEU A 293 -7.09 1.67 8.24
C LEU A 293 -7.54 2.87 7.41
N TRP A 294 -6.82 3.99 7.50
CA TRP A 294 -6.99 5.15 6.62
C TRP A 294 -6.00 5.03 5.47
N LEU A 295 -6.51 4.76 4.27
CA LEU A 295 -5.73 4.60 3.05
C LEU A 295 -5.16 5.96 2.60
N ARG A 296 -3.88 5.98 2.20
CA ARG A 296 -3.13 7.17 1.75
C ARG A 296 -2.51 6.92 0.38
#